data_AF-A0A067NWV5-F1
#
_entry.id   AF-A0A067NWV5-F1
#
_cell.length_a   1.000
_cell.length_b   1.000
_cell.length_c   1.000
_cell.angle_alpha   90.00
_cell.angle_beta   90.00
_cell.angle_gamma   90.00
#
_symmetry.space_group_name_H-M   'P 1'
#
loop_
_entity.id
_entity.type
_entity.pdbx_description
1 polymer ?
#
loop_
_entity_poly.entity_id
_entity_poly.type
_entity_poly.pdbx_seq_one_letter_code
_entity_poly.pdbx_strand_id
1 'polypeptide(L)'
;MAMTFGWKSEEEDTKMKIEEVDTKPILKSSTSPTPRLPKTEDSDVKVTFVKAESEEAAKVEKAEPADIEMLSVCEDSEEERMFGAKAAKPTPHVDEPFQRNATAGPSCPDNTQSTTRTEQDRTPLVHRPDKLNKRLVFEAVQVPTLEDVLKSYRVQAKLPDHREEVKEVKKAKVKKNNMEWNFDTVTRRLDAIGHDLYPIDLPDDIKQACFSRNFLCDLYGGNIRKTFPFDNKDDDDLVRGVPKNEFMYPNLNYNPHLPLIPGAPGLYSQANYPAGAGPWPRIQRVMVRVRVGVWQYMGHYELIPTTSPTRDEWKEQDVIVRRTWARKIFDKGWGRPLRASITLRKRLGREPTHKEQQEALATDKTFQSDITAADIAAAFDRGEQALSMWCMKCVGYDTEFQRFLVARSATTAIPNARRDL
;
A
#
# COMPACT_ATOMS: atom_id res chain seq x y z
N MET A 1 1.94 10.07 -48.62
CA MET A 1 0.74 10.49 -47.87
C MET A 1 1.10 10.48 -46.39
N ALA A 2 1.44 11.64 -45.85
CA ALA A 2 1.68 11.84 -44.43
C ALA A 2 0.43 12.53 -43.87
N MET A 3 -0.22 11.93 -42.88
CA MET A 3 -1.31 12.58 -42.15
C MET A 3 -0.74 13.19 -40.87
N THR A 4 -0.69 14.51 -40.85
CA THR A 4 -0.47 15.35 -39.69
C THR A 4 -1.78 15.46 -38.90
N PHE A 5 -1.79 15.02 -37.64
CA PHE A 5 -2.87 15.34 -36.70
C PHE A 5 -2.52 16.65 -36.00
N GLY A 6 -3.21 17.73 -36.39
CA GLY A 6 -3.14 19.02 -35.73
C GLY A 6 -4.05 19.05 -34.50
N TRP A 7 -3.45 19.13 -33.32
CA TRP A 7 -4.14 19.60 -32.11
C TRP A 7 -4.17 21.13 -32.14
N LYS A 8 -5.35 21.71 -32.32
CA LYS A 8 -5.61 23.13 -32.05
C LYS A 8 -6.00 23.25 -30.57
N SER A 9 -5.22 24.01 -29.81
CA SER A 9 -5.62 24.52 -28.49
C SER A 9 -6.52 25.73 -28.70
N GLU A 10 -7.78 25.63 -28.30
CA GLU A 10 -8.62 26.81 -28.06
C GLU A 10 -8.29 27.33 -26.66
N GLU A 11 -7.57 28.45 -26.62
CA GLU A 11 -7.49 29.33 -25.44
C GLU A 11 -8.80 30.13 -25.37
N GLU A 12 -9.72 29.73 -24.51
CA GLU A 12 -10.84 30.59 -24.11
C GLU A 12 -10.43 31.44 -22.90
N ASP A 13 -10.19 32.71 -23.21
CA ASP A 13 -9.99 33.83 -22.29
C ASP A 13 -11.22 34.01 -21.37
N THR A 14 -11.17 33.41 -20.18
CA THR A 14 -12.17 33.66 -19.14
C THR A 14 -11.77 34.90 -18.32
N LYS A 15 -12.18 36.06 -18.81
CA LYS A 15 -12.13 37.34 -18.07
C LYS A 15 -13.08 37.29 -16.88
N MET A 16 -12.58 36.94 -15.69
CA MET A 16 -13.31 37.18 -14.44
C MET A 16 -13.35 38.69 -14.16
N LYS A 17 -14.55 39.27 -14.24
CA LYS A 17 -14.87 40.57 -13.64
C LYS A 17 -14.86 40.42 -12.12
N ILE A 18 -13.90 41.07 -11.47
CA ILE A 18 -13.97 41.34 -10.03
C ILE A 18 -14.89 42.56 -9.88
N GLU A 19 -16.10 42.35 -9.36
CA GLU A 19 -16.93 43.44 -8.86
C GLU A 19 -16.36 43.92 -7.52
N GLU A 20 -15.94 45.18 -7.49
CA GLU A 20 -15.58 45.91 -6.27
C GLU A 20 -16.80 45.99 -5.35
N VAL A 21 -16.73 45.28 -4.22
CA VAL A 21 -17.68 45.49 -3.12
C VAL A 21 -17.16 46.63 -2.25
N ASP A 22 -17.90 47.73 -2.35
CA ASP A 22 -17.74 48.98 -1.60
C ASP A 22 -17.87 48.74 -0.08
N THR A 23 -16.74 48.79 0.64
CA THR A 23 -16.71 48.67 2.11
C THR A 23 -16.42 50.04 2.74
N LYS A 24 -17.47 50.65 3.29
CA LYS A 24 -17.38 51.87 4.12
C LYS A 24 -16.65 51.59 5.43
N PRO A 25 -15.79 52.51 5.92
CA PRO A 25 -15.04 52.30 7.15
C PRO A 25 -15.87 52.64 8.39
N ILE A 26 -15.92 51.70 9.34
CA ILE A 26 -16.41 51.96 10.71
C ILE A 26 -15.20 52.29 11.59
N LEU A 27 -15.09 53.56 11.95
CA LEU A 27 -14.26 54.07 13.04
C LEU A 27 -14.73 53.51 14.38
N LYS A 28 -13.90 52.73 15.09
CA LYS A 28 -13.82 52.75 16.56
C LYS A 28 -12.39 52.53 17.04
N SER A 29 -11.94 53.53 17.77
CA SER A 29 -10.70 53.63 18.54
C SER A 29 -10.61 52.60 19.67
N SER A 30 -9.47 51.92 19.78
CA SER A 30 -9.01 51.31 21.03
C SER A 30 -7.49 51.22 21.01
N THR A 31 -6.86 52.14 21.72
CA THR A 31 -5.41 52.19 21.99
C THR A 31 -5.08 51.23 23.12
N SER A 32 -4.18 50.28 22.87
CA SER A 32 -3.43 49.55 23.91
C SER A 32 -1.93 49.56 23.57
N PRO A 33 -1.04 49.64 24.57
CA PRO A 33 0.34 50.09 24.37
C PRO A 33 1.29 48.95 24.00
N THR A 34 2.16 49.23 23.03
CA THR A 34 3.28 48.36 22.61
C THR A 34 4.42 48.40 23.64
N PRO A 35 5.02 47.26 24.02
CA PRO A 35 6.21 47.24 24.86
C PRO A 35 7.46 47.59 24.04
N ARG A 36 8.30 48.48 24.60
CA ARG A 36 9.62 48.84 24.05
C ARG A 36 10.60 47.69 24.23
N LEU A 37 11.25 47.28 23.14
CA LEU A 37 12.45 46.44 23.16
C LEU A 37 13.68 47.26 23.57
N PRO A 38 14.60 46.72 24.39
CA PRO A 38 15.86 47.37 24.71
C PRO A 38 16.83 47.28 23.53
N LYS A 39 17.53 48.39 23.29
CA LYS A 39 18.66 48.48 22.37
C LYS A 39 19.84 47.71 22.97
N THR A 40 20.37 46.73 22.25
CA THR A 40 21.66 46.10 22.56
C THR A 40 22.76 46.79 21.76
N GLU A 41 23.82 47.12 22.47
CA GLU A 41 25.02 47.83 22.06
C GLU A 41 25.89 46.97 21.13
N ASP A 42 26.54 47.65 20.19
CA ASP A 42 27.58 47.12 19.31
C ASP A 42 28.80 46.68 20.14
N SER A 43 29.16 45.41 20.05
CA SER A 43 30.46 44.91 20.49
C SER A 43 31.22 44.32 19.31
N ASP A 44 32.29 45.01 18.91
CA ASP A 44 33.31 44.58 17.96
C ASP A 44 33.93 43.23 18.37
N VAL A 45 33.69 42.20 17.56
CA VAL A 45 34.39 40.91 17.69
C VAL A 45 35.44 40.79 16.59
N LYS A 46 36.71 40.94 16.99
CA LYS A 46 37.88 40.58 16.16
C LYS A 46 37.93 39.06 15.97
N VAL A 47 37.78 38.60 14.73
CA VAL A 47 38.02 37.21 14.33
C VAL A 47 39.47 37.05 13.91
N THR A 48 40.26 36.32 14.70
CA THR A 48 41.58 35.80 14.30
C THR A 48 41.43 34.39 13.75
N PHE A 49 41.84 34.18 12.49
CA PHE A 49 41.93 32.86 11.87
C PHE A 49 43.17 32.12 12.38
N VAL A 50 42.97 30.98 13.04
CA VAL A 50 44.03 30.00 13.30
C VAL A 50 43.85 28.86 12.31
N LYS A 51 44.86 28.69 11.46
CA LYS A 51 44.98 27.61 10.47
C LYS A 51 45.42 26.35 11.21
N ALA A 52 44.57 25.33 11.26
CA ALA A 52 44.93 24.00 11.72
C ALA A 52 45.12 23.08 10.51
N GLU A 53 46.37 22.74 10.24
CA GLU A 53 46.74 21.61 9.40
C GLU A 53 46.71 20.34 10.26
N SER A 54 46.05 19.29 9.79
CA SER A 54 46.30 17.93 10.25
C SER A 54 46.07 16.96 9.10
N GLU A 55 47.18 16.52 8.53
CA GLU A 55 47.30 15.25 7.81
C GLU A 55 47.02 14.10 8.77
N GLU A 56 46.15 13.16 8.39
CA GLU A 56 46.38 11.76 8.75
C GLU A 56 45.70 10.83 7.74
N ALA A 57 46.52 9.97 7.15
CA ALA A 57 46.14 8.96 6.17
C ALA A 57 46.19 7.56 6.81
N ALA A 58 45.38 6.68 6.21
CA ALA A 58 45.51 5.22 6.17
C ALA A 58 45.04 4.39 7.37
N LYS A 59 43.90 3.70 7.18
CA LYS A 59 43.82 2.23 6.96
C LYS A 59 42.36 1.82 6.84
N VAL A 60 41.95 1.37 5.66
CA VAL A 60 40.67 0.66 5.47
C VAL A 60 41.02 -0.76 5.04
N GLU A 61 40.79 -1.68 5.97
CA GLU A 61 40.94 -3.12 5.85
C GLU A 61 39.77 -3.67 5.02
N LYS A 62 40.09 -4.50 4.01
CA LYS A 62 39.12 -5.20 3.18
C LYS A 62 38.46 -6.30 4.01
N ALA A 63 37.17 -6.15 4.32
CA ALA A 63 36.33 -7.26 4.75
C ALA A 63 35.72 -7.97 3.53
N GLU A 64 35.95 -9.27 3.40
CA GLU A 64 35.28 -10.15 2.45
C GLU A 64 33.77 -10.24 2.78
N PRO A 65 32.88 -10.30 1.78
CA PRO A 65 31.46 -10.51 2.03
C PRO A 65 31.20 -11.99 2.35
N ALA A 66 30.68 -12.24 3.56
CA ALA A 66 30.12 -13.52 3.92
C ALA A 66 28.87 -13.84 3.07
N ASP A 67 28.83 -15.06 2.56
CA ASP A 67 27.69 -15.63 1.85
C ASP A 67 26.46 -15.67 2.76
N ILE A 68 25.51 -14.76 2.51
CA ILE A 68 24.19 -14.79 3.14
C ILE A 68 23.33 -15.75 2.31
N GLU A 69 23.11 -16.96 2.86
CA GLU A 69 22.12 -17.90 2.35
C GLU A 69 20.75 -17.23 2.17
N MET A 70 20.26 -17.23 0.93
CA MET A 70 18.94 -16.76 0.56
C MET A 70 17.85 -17.66 1.15
N LEU A 71 17.34 -17.31 2.33
CA LEU A 71 16.05 -17.80 2.79
C LEU A 71 14.93 -17.11 2.00
N SER A 72 14.52 -17.79 0.92
CA SER A 72 13.34 -17.48 0.11
C SER A 72 12.06 -17.73 0.91
N VAL A 73 11.57 -16.71 1.64
CA VAL A 73 10.22 -16.73 2.20
C VAL A 73 9.23 -16.40 1.07
N CYS A 74 8.70 -17.44 0.44
CA CYS A 74 7.70 -17.39 -0.64
C CYS A 74 6.27 -17.42 -0.08
N GLU A 75 5.84 -16.41 0.68
CA GLU A 75 4.43 -16.33 1.13
C GLU A 75 3.49 -15.79 0.04
N ASP A 76 3.98 -14.98 -0.89
CA ASP A 76 3.17 -14.47 -2.01
C ASP A 76 2.89 -15.54 -3.09
N SER A 77 3.62 -16.66 -3.09
CA SER A 77 3.43 -17.73 -4.10
C SER A 77 2.23 -18.64 -3.81
N GLU A 78 1.75 -18.70 -2.56
CA GLU A 78 0.51 -19.44 -2.24
C GLU A 78 -0.73 -18.72 -2.78
N GLU A 79 -0.69 -17.39 -2.89
CA GLU A 79 -1.76 -16.58 -3.49
C GLU A 79 -1.81 -16.74 -5.03
N GLU A 80 -0.70 -17.14 -5.68
CA GLU A 80 -0.70 -17.53 -7.10
C GLU A 80 -1.06 -19.02 -7.30
N ARG A 81 -0.69 -19.91 -6.37
CA ARG A 81 -1.05 -21.34 -6.44
C ARG A 81 -2.52 -21.64 -6.16
N MET A 82 -3.19 -20.88 -5.30
CA MET A 82 -4.62 -21.12 -4.98
C MET A 82 -5.59 -20.69 -6.09
N PHE A 83 -5.17 -19.85 -7.04
CA PHE A 83 -6.03 -19.35 -8.11
C PHE A 83 -5.47 -19.74 -9.46
N GLY A 84 -5.68 -21.01 -9.83
CA GLY A 84 -5.34 -21.54 -11.14
C GLY A 84 -5.89 -20.66 -12.26
N ALA A 85 -4.98 -20.11 -13.07
CA ALA A 85 -5.31 -19.39 -14.28
C ALA A 85 -6.01 -20.34 -15.27
N LYS A 86 -7.34 -20.22 -15.41
CA LYS A 86 -8.01 -20.71 -16.62
C LYS A 86 -7.67 -19.74 -17.74
N ALA A 87 -6.70 -20.11 -18.57
CA ALA A 87 -6.44 -19.44 -19.83
C ALA A 87 -7.71 -19.50 -20.70
N ALA A 88 -8.34 -18.34 -20.91
CA ALA A 88 -9.37 -18.19 -21.93
C ALA A 88 -8.70 -18.29 -23.30
N LYS A 89 -9.17 -19.24 -24.13
CA LYS A 89 -8.76 -19.33 -25.53
C LYS A 89 -9.30 -18.10 -26.28
N PRO A 90 -8.49 -17.44 -27.14
CA PRO A 90 -8.99 -16.36 -27.97
C PRO A 90 -9.93 -16.92 -29.05
N THR A 91 -11.14 -16.37 -29.10
CA THR A 91 -12.06 -16.54 -30.22
C THR A 91 -11.56 -15.74 -31.43
N PRO A 92 -11.59 -16.30 -32.65
CA PRO A 92 -11.22 -15.57 -33.86
C PRO A 92 -12.31 -14.57 -34.24
N HIS A 93 -11.89 -13.33 -34.48
CA HIS A 93 -12.69 -12.27 -35.10
C HIS A 93 -12.80 -12.58 -36.59
N VAL A 94 -14.03 -12.78 -37.10
CA VAL A 94 -14.30 -12.94 -38.53
C VAL A 94 -14.98 -11.66 -38.98
N ASP A 95 -14.29 -10.88 -39.80
CA ASP A 95 -14.85 -9.75 -40.54
C ASP A 95 -15.33 -10.27 -41.90
N GLU A 96 -16.62 -10.11 -42.22
CA GLU A 96 -17.09 -10.22 -43.61
C GLU A 96 -18.15 -9.18 -44.00
N PRO A 97 -17.94 -8.59 -45.20
CA PRO A 97 -18.85 -7.91 -46.10
C PRO A 97 -20.27 -8.43 -46.35
N PHE A 98 -21.33 -7.75 -45.93
CA PHE A 98 -22.69 -8.09 -46.37
C PHE A 98 -23.03 -7.44 -47.73
N GLN A 99 -22.95 -8.14 -48.87
CA GLN A 99 -23.75 -7.86 -50.08
C GLN A 99 -24.08 -9.10 -50.94
N ARG A 100 -25.38 -9.43 -50.95
CA ARG A 100 -26.26 -10.09 -51.96
C ARG A 100 -25.64 -10.92 -53.10
N ASN A 101 -26.07 -12.18 -53.21
CA ASN A 101 -26.89 -12.67 -54.33
C ASN A 101 -27.46 -14.09 -54.09
N ALA A 102 -28.63 -14.33 -54.69
CA ALA A 102 -29.45 -15.53 -54.57
C ALA A 102 -28.94 -16.70 -55.43
N THR A 103 -29.01 -17.95 -54.94
CA THR A 103 -29.55 -19.10 -55.71
C THR A 103 -29.74 -20.38 -54.86
N ALA A 104 -30.83 -21.07 -55.20
CA ALA A 104 -31.28 -22.45 -54.97
C ALA A 104 -30.34 -23.53 -54.38
N GLY A 105 -30.93 -24.34 -53.49
CA GLY A 105 -31.08 -25.79 -53.73
C GLY A 105 -30.00 -26.74 -53.18
N PRO A 106 -30.33 -28.04 -53.04
CA PRO A 106 -30.11 -28.76 -51.78
C PRO A 106 -29.16 -29.96 -51.86
N SER A 107 -28.96 -30.61 -50.70
CA SER A 107 -28.62 -32.02 -50.44
C SER A 107 -27.27 -32.28 -49.75
N CYS A 108 -27.36 -32.79 -48.51
CA CYS A 108 -26.33 -33.58 -47.85
C CYS A 108 -26.86 -35.01 -47.70
N PRO A 109 -26.08 -36.05 -48.05
CA PRO A 109 -26.33 -37.40 -47.57
C PRO A 109 -25.45 -37.75 -46.37
N ASP A 110 -26.03 -38.64 -45.56
CA ASP A 110 -25.41 -39.40 -44.48
C ASP A 110 -24.06 -40.02 -44.86
N ASN A 111 -23.16 -40.09 -43.88
CA ASN A 111 -22.12 -41.11 -43.92
C ASN A 111 -21.85 -41.68 -42.52
N THR A 112 -22.46 -42.83 -42.30
CA THR A 112 -22.21 -43.79 -41.23
C THR A 112 -20.88 -44.49 -41.49
N GLN A 113 -19.91 -44.38 -40.58
CA GLN A 113 -18.83 -45.39 -40.52
C GLN A 113 -18.54 -45.84 -39.10
N SER A 114 -18.80 -47.14 -38.94
CA SER A 114 -18.47 -48.04 -37.85
C SER A 114 -16.96 -48.18 -37.71
N THR A 115 -16.45 -48.13 -36.48
CA THR A 115 -15.15 -48.72 -36.13
C THR A 115 -15.30 -49.55 -34.86
N THR A 116 -15.15 -50.85 -35.05
CA THR A 116 -14.97 -51.88 -34.03
C THR A 116 -13.65 -51.67 -33.30
N ARG A 117 -13.66 -51.68 -31.96
CA ARG A 117 -12.44 -51.80 -31.16
C ARG A 117 -12.63 -52.74 -29.98
N THR A 118 -11.81 -53.76 -30.04
CA THR A 118 -11.47 -54.87 -29.15
C THR A 118 -11.51 -54.55 -27.66
N GLU A 119 -12.29 -55.36 -26.92
CA GLU A 119 -12.25 -55.52 -25.47
C GLU A 119 -10.91 -56.14 -25.02
N GLN A 120 -10.27 -55.50 -24.06
CA GLN A 120 -9.26 -56.13 -23.19
C GLN A 120 -9.53 -55.74 -21.75
N ASP A 121 -10.13 -56.70 -21.06
CA ASP A 121 -9.92 -57.16 -19.69
C ASP A 121 -9.16 -56.21 -18.74
N ARG A 122 -9.88 -55.65 -17.75
CA ARG A 122 -9.31 -54.97 -16.59
C ARG A 122 -10.02 -55.44 -15.31
N THR A 123 -9.26 -56.14 -14.49
CA THR A 123 -9.57 -56.52 -13.11
C THR A 123 -9.62 -55.29 -12.20
N PRO A 124 -10.59 -55.16 -11.26
CA PRO A 124 -10.65 -54.03 -10.35
C PRO A 124 -9.83 -54.28 -9.07
N LEU A 125 -8.79 -53.46 -8.85
CA LEU A 125 -8.10 -53.36 -7.57
C LEU A 125 -8.92 -52.48 -6.61
N VAL A 126 -9.47 -53.11 -5.58
CA VAL A 126 -10.15 -52.46 -4.45
C VAL A 126 -9.11 -51.78 -3.58
N HIS A 127 -9.05 -50.44 -3.62
CA HIS A 127 -8.25 -49.64 -2.71
C HIS A 127 -9.15 -49.05 -1.60
N ARG A 128 -8.96 -49.53 -0.36
CA ARG A 128 -9.56 -48.92 0.83
C ARG A 128 -8.74 -47.70 1.23
N PRO A 129 -9.35 -46.51 1.42
CA PRO A 129 -8.65 -45.38 1.99
C PRO A 129 -8.57 -45.52 3.52
N ASP A 130 -7.34 -45.50 4.05
CA ASP A 130 -7.08 -45.41 5.49
C ASP A 130 -7.52 -44.03 6.02
N LYS A 131 -8.46 -44.06 6.97
CA LYS A 131 -8.94 -42.87 7.68
C LYS A 131 -7.89 -42.41 8.69
N LEU A 132 -7.00 -41.51 8.26
CA LEU A 132 -6.15 -40.75 9.17
C LEU A 132 -6.98 -39.66 9.85
N ASN A 133 -7.28 -39.87 11.14
CA ASN A 133 -7.84 -38.86 12.04
C ASN A 133 -6.85 -37.69 12.20
N LYS A 134 -6.90 -36.72 11.30
CA LYS A 134 -6.20 -35.44 11.47
C LYS A 134 -6.95 -34.62 12.52
N ARG A 135 -6.41 -34.60 13.73
CA ARG A 135 -6.82 -33.70 14.81
C ARG A 135 -6.54 -32.26 14.35
N LEU A 136 -7.59 -31.50 14.05
CA LEU A 136 -7.51 -30.06 13.81
C LEU A 136 -7.08 -29.36 15.10
N VAL A 137 -5.81 -28.98 15.16
CA VAL A 137 -5.30 -28.07 16.18
C VAL A 137 -5.55 -26.66 15.66
N PHE A 138 -6.51 -25.96 16.27
CA PHE A 138 -6.64 -24.52 16.07
C PHE A 138 -5.56 -23.83 16.89
N GLU A 139 -4.56 -23.30 16.22
CA GLU A 139 -3.58 -22.40 16.81
C GLU A 139 -4.30 -21.06 17.05
N ALA A 140 -4.87 -20.90 18.24
CA ALA A 140 -5.47 -19.65 18.67
C ALA A 140 -4.37 -18.59 18.82
N VAL A 141 -4.30 -17.66 17.87
CA VAL A 141 -3.40 -16.51 17.93
C VAL A 141 -4.05 -15.45 18.81
N GLN A 142 -3.42 -15.14 19.94
CA GLN A 142 -3.79 -14.00 20.76
C GLN A 142 -3.52 -12.72 19.97
N VAL A 143 -4.58 -11.94 19.74
CA VAL A 143 -4.44 -10.53 19.33
C VAL A 143 -3.93 -9.79 20.57
N PRO A 144 -2.79 -9.09 20.49
CA PRO A 144 -2.24 -8.36 21.64
C PRO A 144 -3.29 -7.42 22.22
N THR A 145 -3.47 -7.47 23.54
CA THR A 145 -4.40 -6.55 24.20
C THR A 145 -3.90 -5.11 24.08
N LEU A 146 -4.78 -4.12 24.25
CA LEU A 146 -4.36 -2.71 24.31
C LEU A 146 -3.24 -2.52 25.34
N GLU A 147 -3.27 -3.26 26.45
CA GLU A 147 -2.21 -3.23 27.46
C GLU A 147 -0.91 -3.87 26.97
N ASP A 148 -0.93 -4.91 26.14
CA ASP A 148 0.27 -5.52 25.54
C ASP A 148 0.91 -4.61 24.49
N VAL A 149 0.07 -3.93 23.70
CA VAL A 149 0.51 -2.93 22.71
C VAL A 149 1.04 -1.68 23.41
N LEU A 150 0.35 -1.18 24.43
CA LEU A 150 0.86 -0.09 25.27
C LEU A 150 2.08 -0.52 26.08
N LYS A 151 2.22 -1.80 26.48
CA LYS A 151 3.43 -2.35 27.09
C LYS A 151 4.57 -2.41 26.09
N SER A 152 4.35 -2.85 24.85
CA SER A 152 5.42 -2.81 23.84
C SER A 152 5.84 -1.36 23.55
N TYR A 153 4.91 -0.41 23.55
CA TYR A 153 5.20 1.03 23.47
C TYR A 153 5.93 1.58 24.72
N ARG A 154 5.62 1.11 25.94
CA ARG A 154 6.27 1.55 27.19
C ARG A 154 7.62 0.88 27.48
N VAL A 155 7.77 -0.39 27.11
CA VAL A 155 9.01 -1.19 27.27
C VAL A 155 10.11 -0.68 26.34
N GLN A 156 9.75 -0.12 25.17
CA GLN A 156 10.71 0.50 24.26
C GLN A 156 11.14 1.92 24.71
N ALA A 157 10.29 2.65 25.42
CA ALA A 157 10.56 4.03 25.83
C ALA A 157 11.31 4.17 27.18
N LYS A 158 11.46 3.10 27.97
CA LYS A 158 12.16 3.13 29.27
C LYS A 158 12.87 1.81 29.57
N LEU A 159 14.19 1.78 29.39
CA LEU A 159 15.06 0.91 30.17
C LEU A 159 15.89 1.79 31.10
N PRO A 160 15.72 1.60 32.42
CA PRO A 160 16.82 1.07 33.20
C PRO A 160 16.52 -0.35 33.70
N ASP A 161 17.60 -1.12 33.79
CA ASP A 161 17.70 -2.50 34.22
C ASP A 161 17.11 -2.73 35.62
N HIS A 162 15.98 -3.43 35.69
CA HIS A 162 15.57 -4.16 36.89
C HIS A 162 14.99 -5.52 36.51
N ARG A 163 15.94 -6.43 36.33
CA ARG A 163 15.77 -7.88 36.43
C ARG A 163 15.29 -8.21 37.85
N GLU A 164 14.01 -8.60 38.01
CA GLU A 164 13.59 -9.81 38.74
C GLU A 164 12.06 -9.94 38.80
N GLU A 165 11.60 -11.18 38.62
CA GLU A 165 10.24 -11.71 38.85
C GLU A 165 9.10 -11.38 37.88
N VAL A 166 9.06 -12.13 36.76
CA VAL A 166 7.78 -12.67 36.26
C VAL A 166 7.99 -14.14 35.87
N LYS A 167 7.37 -15.04 36.64
CA LYS A 167 7.37 -16.49 36.42
C LYS A 167 6.44 -16.88 35.27
N GLU A 168 6.99 -17.71 34.39
CA GLU A 168 6.38 -18.70 33.48
C GLU A 168 4.98 -18.41 32.90
N VAL A 169 4.93 -17.55 31.88
CA VAL A 169 4.04 -17.78 30.73
C VAL A 169 4.87 -18.50 29.68
N LYS A 170 4.39 -19.68 29.22
CA LYS A 170 5.04 -20.44 28.14
C LYS A 170 5.19 -19.53 26.93
N LYS A 171 6.44 -19.14 26.65
CA LYS A 171 6.84 -18.22 25.59
C LYS A 171 6.41 -18.80 24.24
N ALA A 172 5.27 -18.37 23.72
CA ALA A 172 5.04 -18.42 22.28
C ALA A 172 6.22 -17.66 21.65
N LYS A 173 7.03 -18.37 20.86
CA LYS A 173 8.10 -17.75 20.07
C LYS A 173 7.42 -16.93 18.97
N VAL A 174 6.89 -15.76 19.33
CA VAL A 174 6.58 -14.73 18.35
C VAL A 174 7.92 -14.36 17.76
N LYS A 175 8.18 -14.79 16.52
CA LYS A 175 9.31 -14.25 15.75
C LYS A 175 9.09 -12.75 15.74
N LYS A 176 9.97 -12.03 16.45
CA LYS A 176 10.02 -10.58 16.42
C LYS A 176 10.35 -10.23 14.97
N ASN A 177 9.32 -9.98 14.18
CA ASN A 177 9.50 -9.51 12.82
C ASN A 177 10.05 -8.09 12.98
N ASN A 178 11.34 -7.92 12.70
CA ASN A 178 12.06 -6.65 12.78
C ASN A 178 11.62 -5.66 11.68
N MET A 179 10.35 -5.71 11.25
CA MET A 179 9.81 -4.98 10.10
C MET A 179 9.61 -3.48 10.32
N GLU A 180 10.06 -2.94 11.45
CA GLU A 180 9.66 -1.62 11.94
C GLU A 180 10.82 -0.62 11.83
N TRP A 181 10.54 0.62 11.39
CA TRP A 181 11.44 1.76 11.62
C TRP A 181 11.84 1.83 13.09
N ASN A 182 12.94 2.55 13.36
CA ASN A 182 13.18 3.03 14.70
C ASN A 182 11.91 3.71 15.24
N PHE A 183 11.47 3.26 16.41
CA PHE A 183 10.31 3.77 17.12
C PHE A 183 10.34 5.30 17.23
N ASP A 184 11.52 5.88 17.51
CA ASP A 184 11.70 7.32 17.63
C ASP A 184 11.37 8.06 16.32
N THR A 185 11.68 7.47 15.17
CA THR A 185 11.36 8.03 13.86
C THR A 185 9.86 8.04 13.61
N VAL A 186 9.16 6.95 13.97
CA VAL A 186 7.70 6.87 13.84
C VAL A 186 7.02 7.87 14.77
N THR A 187 7.40 7.87 16.05
CA THR A 187 6.81 8.74 17.08
C THR A 187 6.99 10.21 16.72
N ARG A 188 8.21 10.63 16.36
CA ARG A 188 8.49 12.02 15.93
C ARG A 188 7.65 12.46 14.74
N ARG A 189 7.32 11.55 13.82
CA ARG A 189 6.46 11.86 12.66
C ARG A 189 5.01 12.02 13.09
N LEU A 190 4.54 11.15 13.99
CA LEU A 190 3.18 11.19 14.53
C LEU A 190 2.93 12.35 15.51
N ASP A 191 3.97 12.94 16.10
CA ASP A 191 3.84 14.15 16.95
C ASP A 191 3.08 15.28 16.27
N ALA A 192 3.17 15.37 14.93
CA ALA A 192 2.45 16.37 14.14
C ALA A 192 0.92 16.24 14.21
N ILE A 193 0.40 15.04 14.49
CA ILE A 193 -1.04 14.75 14.52
C ILE A 193 -1.56 14.35 15.91
N GLY A 194 -0.64 14.09 16.85
CA GLY A 194 -0.92 13.57 18.19
C GLY A 194 -0.94 12.04 18.24
N HIS A 195 -0.81 11.50 19.46
CA HIS A 195 -0.78 10.05 19.73
C HIS A 195 -2.09 9.50 20.30
N ASP A 196 -3.08 10.37 20.49
CA ASP A 196 -4.32 10.02 21.16
C ASP A 196 -5.15 9.04 20.32
N LEU A 197 -5.71 8.05 20.99
CA LEU A 197 -6.66 7.13 20.37
C LEU A 197 -8.00 7.85 20.19
N TYR A 198 -8.61 7.70 19.01
CA TYR A 198 -9.97 8.15 18.80
C TYR A 198 -10.92 7.35 19.72
N PRO A 199 -11.81 8.01 20.51
CA PRO A 199 -12.70 7.33 21.42
C PRO A 199 -13.78 6.55 20.65
N ILE A 200 -13.88 5.24 20.91
CA ILE A 200 -14.84 4.35 20.26
C ILE A 200 -15.73 3.70 21.31
N ASP A 201 -17.00 4.09 21.34
CA ASP A 201 -18.02 3.51 22.23
C ASP A 201 -18.61 2.22 21.64
N LEU A 202 -17.80 1.16 21.62
CA LEU A 202 -18.21 -0.18 21.24
C LEU A 202 -17.61 -1.22 22.20
N PRO A 203 -18.38 -2.27 22.54
CA PRO A 203 -17.83 -3.47 23.14
C PRO A 203 -16.63 -4.02 22.34
N ASP A 204 -15.63 -4.54 23.05
CA ASP A 204 -14.36 -4.97 22.44
C ASP A 204 -14.54 -6.10 21.41
N ASP A 205 -15.50 -7.00 21.61
CA ASP A 205 -15.83 -8.07 20.66
C ASP A 205 -16.36 -7.54 19.32
N ILE A 206 -17.16 -6.47 19.34
CA ILE A 206 -17.65 -5.79 18.13
C ILE A 206 -16.53 -4.95 17.50
N LYS A 207 -15.80 -4.19 18.32
CA LYS A 207 -14.72 -3.30 17.85
C LYS A 207 -13.55 -4.06 17.23
N GLN A 208 -13.21 -5.23 17.77
CA GLN A 208 -12.11 -6.07 17.31
C GLN A 208 -12.52 -7.10 16.24
N ALA A 209 -13.79 -7.09 15.81
CA ALA A 209 -14.26 -8.00 14.78
C ALA A 209 -13.49 -7.80 13.47
N CYS A 210 -13.13 -8.91 12.86
CA CYS A 210 -12.39 -8.97 11.60
C CYS A 210 -13.22 -9.67 10.52
N PHE A 211 -12.89 -9.36 9.26
CA PHE A 211 -13.64 -9.78 8.10
C PHE A 211 -12.70 -10.35 7.03
N SER A 212 -13.23 -11.16 6.12
CA SER A 212 -12.48 -11.57 4.94
C SER A 212 -12.57 -10.51 3.85
N ARG A 213 -11.55 -10.43 2.98
CA ARG A 213 -11.62 -9.49 1.84
C ARG A 213 -12.74 -9.84 0.88
N ASN A 214 -12.98 -11.14 0.66
CA ASN A 214 -14.07 -11.60 -0.19
C ASN A 214 -15.42 -11.14 0.35
N PHE A 215 -15.67 -11.30 1.66
CA PHE A 215 -16.90 -10.80 2.27
C PHE A 215 -17.10 -9.29 2.05
N LEU A 216 -16.04 -8.49 2.26
CA LEU A 216 -16.12 -7.03 2.06
C LEU A 216 -16.36 -6.67 0.59
N CYS A 217 -15.71 -7.37 -0.34
CA CYS A 217 -15.93 -7.18 -1.78
C CYS A 217 -17.27 -7.73 -2.28
N ASP A 218 -17.82 -8.79 -1.71
CA ASP A 218 -19.16 -9.27 -2.04
C ASP A 218 -20.22 -8.28 -1.56
N LEU A 219 -19.95 -7.62 -0.42
CA LEU A 219 -20.86 -6.66 0.18
C LEU A 219 -20.83 -5.30 -0.51
N TYR A 220 -19.64 -4.78 -0.82
CA TYR A 220 -19.45 -3.42 -1.36
C TYR A 220 -18.89 -3.38 -2.79
N GLY A 221 -18.59 -4.52 -3.41
CA GLY A 221 -17.92 -4.59 -4.71
C GLY A 221 -16.41 -4.30 -4.64
N GLY A 222 -15.86 -3.93 -5.79
CA GLY A 222 -14.45 -3.54 -5.93
C GLY A 222 -13.46 -4.70 -6.00
N ASN A 223 -12.18 -4.35 -6.14
CA ASN A 223 -11.11 -5.32 -6.35
C ASN A 223 -10.58 -5.89 -5.02
N ILE A 224 -10.41 -7.23 -4.96
CA ILE A 224 -9.92 -7.92 -3.76
C ILE A 224 -8.42 -7.69 -3.45
N ARG A 225 -7.63 -7.18 -4.41
CA ARG A 225 -6.16 -7.03 -4.29
C ARG A 225 -5.70 -5.58 -4.19
N LYS A 226 -6.45 -4.62 -4.76
CA LYS A 226 -6.06 -3.21 -4.75
C LYS A 226 -6.23 -2.59 -3.36
N THR A 227 -5.30 -1.70 -3.00
CA THR A 227 -5.43 -0.83 -1.82
C THR A 227 -6.63 0.08 -1.93
N PHE A 228 -6.86 0.64 -3.12
CA PHE A 228 -8.09 1.37 -3.46
C PHE A 228 -8.92 0.46 -4.37
N PRO A 229 -9.94 -0.23 -3.84
CA PRO A 229 -10.64 -1.28 -4.58
C PRO A 229 -11.50 -0.77 -5.74
N PHE A 230 -11.86 0.51 -5.72
CA PHE A 230 -12.68 1.15 -6.74
C PHE A 230 -11.81 2.05 -7.62
N ASP A 231 -12.21 2.21 -8.88
CA ASP A 231 -11.53 3.09 -9.81
C ASP A 231 -12.07 4.52 -9.65
N ASN A 232 -11.19 5.53 -9.76
CA ASN A 232 -11.49 6.95 -9.49
C ASN A 232 -12.53 7.60 -10.44
N LYS A 233 -13.13 6.85 -11.36
CA LYS A 233 -14.13 7.38 -12.31
C LYS A 233 -15.55 7.44 -11.70
N ASP A 234 -15.73 6.78 -10.57
CA ASP A 234 -17.02 6.59 -9.91
C ASP A 234 -17.11 7.43 -8.62
N ASP A 235 -16.62 8.67 -8.65
CA ASP A 235 -16.39 9.45 -7.43
C ASP A 235 -17.66 9.79 -6.65
N ASP A 236 -18.81 9.83 -7.33
CA ASP A 236 -20.13 10.10 -6.74
C ASP A 236 -20.96 8.83 -6.48
N ASP A 237 -20.45 7.66 -6.88
CA ASP A 237 -21.21 6.42 -6.71
C ASP A 237 -21.21 5.98 -5.25
N LEU A 238 -22.42 5.75 -4.75
CA LEU A 238 -22.65 5.17 -3.44
C LEU A 238 -22.82 3.65 -3.57
N VAL A 239 -22.06 2.88 -2.78
CA VAL A 239 -22.36 1.48 -2.56
C VAL A 239 -22.93 1.32 -1.16
N ARG A 240 -24.21 0.96 -1.10
CA ARG A 240 -24.98 0.85 0.17
C ARG A 240 -24.95 2.14 0.99
N GLY A 241 -25.04 3.29 0.32
CA GLY A 241 -25.02 4.59 0.96
C GLY A 241 -23.63 5.10 1.37
N VAL A 242 -22.56 4.37 1.06
CA VAL A 242 -21.18 4.77 1.33
C VAL A 242 -20.47 5.11 0.01
N PRO A 243 -19.81 6.28 -0.12
CA PRO A 243 -19.04 6.60 -1.32
C PRO A 243 -17.94 5.57 -1.60
N LYS A 244 -17.83 5.12 -2.85
CA LYS A 244 -16.83 4.11 -3.25
C LYS A 244 -15.39 4.54 -2.96
N ASN A 245 -15.06 5.80 -3.24
CA ASN A 245 -13.71 6.36 -3.12
C ASN A 245 -13.24 6.62 -1.68
N GLU A 246 -14.10 6.39 -0.68
CA GLU A 246 -13.69 6.46 0.72
C GLU A 246 -12.97 5.19 1.18
N PHE A 247 -13.06 4.09 0.44
CA PHE A 247 -12.50 2.83 0.91
C PHE A 247 -10.99 2.71 0.65
N MET A 248 -10.24 2.49 1.73
CA MET A 248 -8.80 2.24 1.69
C MET A 248 -8.46 0.93 2.41
N TYR A 249 -7.70 0.08 1.73
CA TYR A 249 -7.35 -1.25 2.19
C TYR A 249 -5.84 -1.50 2.19
N PRO A 250 -5.08 -0.83 3.07
CA PRO A 250 -3.65 -0.98 3.11
C PRO A 250 -3.24 -2.27 3.84
N ASN A 251 -2.00 -2.71 3.64
CA ASN A 251 -1.46 -3.88 4.32
C ASN A 251 -0.12 -3.59 4.99
N LEU A 252 0.18 -4.38 6.02
CA LEU A 252 1.36 -4.23 6.86
C LEU A 252 2.67 -4.63 6.15
N ASN A 253 2.59 -5.44 5.08
CA ASN A 253 3.78 -5.85 4.32
C ASN A 253 4.42 -4.68 3.55
N TYR A 254 3.61 -3.69 3.14
CA TYR A 254 4.11 -2.45 2.52
C TYR A 254 4.27 -1.32 3.53
N ASN A 255 3.37 -1.26 4.51
CA ASN A 255 3.23 -0.16 5.45
C ASN A 255 3.21 -0.73 6.86
N PRO A 256 4.38 -1.05 7.44
CA PRO A 256 4.45 -1.71 8.75
C PRO A 256 3.88 -0.84 9.89
N HIS A 257 3.76 0.48 9.66
CA HIS A 257 3.32 1.46 10.64
C HIS A 257 1.88 1.93 10.44
N LEU A 258 1.03 1.16 9.74
CA LEU A 258 -0.41 1.44 9.70
C LEU A 258 -1.02 1.37 11.12
N PRO A 259 -2.22 1.95 11.33
CA PRO A 259 -2.97 1.74 12.57
C PRO A 259 -3.10 0.23 12.88
N LEU A 260 -2.59 -0.17 14.05
CA LEU A 260 -2.62 -1.57 14.50
C LEU A 260 -3.86 -1.91 15.32
N ILE A 261 -4.54 -0.89 15.84
CA ILE A 261 -5.80 -1.01 16.56
C ILE A 261 -6.78 0.06 16.06
N PRO A 262 -8.11 -0.17 16.17
CA PRO A 262 -9.11 0.81 15.82
C PRO A 262 -8.90 2.15 16.55
N GLY A 263 -8.96 3.25 15.79
CA GLY A 263 -8.79 4.62 16.30
C GLY A 263 -7.35 5.09 16.52
N ALA A 264 -6.34 4.23 16.38
CA ALA A 264 -4.94 4.61 16.56
C ALA A 264 -4.37 5.39 15.37
N PRO A 265 -3.43 6.33 15.58
CA PRO A 265 -2.71 6.95 14.49
C PRO A 265 -1.78 5.94 13.79
N GLY A 266 -1.31 6.30 12.59
CA GLY A 266 -0.34 5.49 11.85
C GLY A 266 0.33 6.26 10.72
N LEU A 267 1.17 5.57 9.94
CA LEU A 267 1.85 6.10 8.77
C LEU A 267 1.47 5.29 7.53
N TYR A 268 1.19 6.00 6.44
CA TYR A 268 0.99 5.42 5.13
C TYR A 268 2.07 5.92 4.19
N SER A 269 2.68 5.00 3.43
CA SER A 269 3.67 5.27 2.41
C SER A 269 3.17 4.83 1.03
N GLN A 270 3.51 5.60 0.02
CA GLN A 270 3.20 5.31 -1.37
C GLN A 270 4.38 5.65 -2.27
N ALA A 271 4.63 4.80 -3.26
CA ALA A 271 5.58 5.10 -4.31
C ALA A 271 4.92 6.04 -5.34
N ASN A 272 5.29 7.32 -5.27
CA ASN A 272 4.90 8.34 -6.24
C ASN A 272 6.15 8.91 -6.92
N TYR A 273 5.95 9.50 -8.09
CA TYR A 273 6.98 10.30 -8.74
C TYR A 273 6.38 11.61 -9.28
N PRO A 274 6.99 12.78 -9.02
CA PRO A 274 8.13 12.97 -8.11
C PRO A 274 7.76 12.58 -6.68
N ALA A 275 8.77 12.25 -5.87
CA ALA A 275 8.54 11.98 -4.45
C ALA A 275 8.01 13.25 -3.79
N GLY A 276 6.98 13.11 -2.97
CA GLY A 276 6.28 14.23 -2.36
C GLY A 276 4.85 13.84 -2.00
N ALA A 277 4.50 14.01 -0.74
CA ALA A 277 3.13 13.84 -0.29
C ALA A 277 2.37 15.14 -0.59
N GLY A 278 1.43 15.08 -1.53
CA GLY A 278 0.43 16.13 -1.72
C GLY A 278 -0.72 15.97 -0.74
N PRO A 279 -1.56 17.02 -0.54
CA PRO A 279 -2.78 16.91 0.24
C PRO A 279 -3.63 15.71 -0.20
N TRP A 280 -4.07 14.91 0.76
CA TRP A 280 -4.99 13.83 0.44
C TRP A 280 -6.41 14.41 0.33
N PRO A 281 -7.16 14.12 -0.75
CA PRO A 281 -8.35 14.91 -1.08
C PRO A 281 -9.56 14.67 -0.16
N ARG A 282 -9.56 13.59 0.63
CA ARG A 282 -10.75 13.17 1.38
C ARG A 282 -10.41 12.27 2.57
N ILE A 283 -11.38 12.12 3.47
CA ILE A 283 -11.33 11.14 4.55
C ILE A 283 -11.45 9.73 3.97
N GLN A 284 -10.68 8.79 4.53
CA GLN A 284 -10.65 7.39 4.11
C GLN A 284 -11.21 6.48 5.19
N ARG A 285 -12.15 5.62 4.83
CA ARG A 285 -12.59 4.45 5.60
C ARG A 285 -11.54 3.34 5.46
N VAL A 286 -10.74 3.16 6.51
CA VAL A 286 -9.55 2.30 6.47
C VAL A 286 -9.85 0.90 7.00
N MET A 287 -9.52 -0.10 6.17
CA MET A 287 -9.56 -1.53 6.48
C MET A 287 -8.14 -2.08 6.40
N VAL A 288 -7.50 -2.39 7.54
CA VAL A 288 -6.11 -2.90 7.53
C VAL A 288 -6.10 -4.42 7.47
N ARG A 289 -5.24 -4.99 6.62
CA ARG A 289 -4.95 -6.43 6.61
C ARG A 289 -4.06 -6.76 7.81
N VAL A 290 -4.66 -7.23 8.90
CA VAL A 290 -3.94 -7.64 10.12
C VAL A 290 -3.22 -8.98 9.97
N ARG A 291 -3.69 -9.85 9.06
CA ARG A 291 -3.01 -11.07 8.61
C ARG A 291 -3.55 -11.53 7.25
N VAL A 292 -2.98 -12.59 6.70
CA VAL A 292 -3.41 -13.15 5.40
C VAL A 292 -4.93 -13.42 5.42
N GLY A 293 -5.66 -12.77 4.51
CA GLY A 293 -7.11 -12.94 4.37
C GLY A 293 -7.99 -12.28 5.44
N VAL A 294 -7.42 -11.66 6.47
CA VAL A 294 -8.17 -11.09 7.60
C VAL A 294 -7.95 -9.59 7.70
N TRP A 295 -9.06 -8.86 7.69
CA TRP A 295 -9.13 -7.41 7.58
C TRP A 295 -9.93 -6.84 8.73
N GLN A 296 -9.48 -5.72 9.28
CA GLN A 296 -10.13 -5.06 10.40
C GLN A 296 -10.43 -3.61 10.06
N TYR A 297 -11.62 -3.16 10.44
CA TYR A 297 -12.02 -1.76 10.29
C TYR A 297 -11.35 -0.91 11.36
N MET A 298 -10.49 0.03 10.93
CA MET A 298 -9.70 0.86 11.84
C MET A 298 -10.34 2.22 12.13
N GLY A 299 -11.33 2.65 11.33
CA GLY A 299 -11.98 3.96 11.45
C GLY A 299 -11.91 4.81 10.18
N HIS A 300 -12.24 6.09 10.33
CA HIS A 300 -12.13 7.13 9.31
C HIS A 300 -10.87 7.95 9.54
N TYR A 301 -10.05 8.08 8.49
CA TYR A 301 -8.73 8.69 8.58
C TYR A 301 -8.57 9.85 7.63
N GLU A 302 -8.04 10.94 8.15
CA GLU A 302 -7.41 12.00 7.38
C GLU A 302 -5.94 11.63 7.15
N LEU A 303 -5.47 11.76 5.90
CA LEU A 303 -4.08 11.51 5.54
C LEU A 303 -3.36 12.85 5.38
N ILE A 304 -2.60 13.21 6.42
CA ILE A 304 -1.88 14.48 6.52
C ILE A 304 -0.48 14.29 5.92
N PRO A 305 -0.11 15.03 4.86
CA PRO A 305 1.21 14.91 4.25
C PRO A 305 2.33 15.10 5.27
N THR A 306 3.36 14.28 5.18
CA THR A 306 4.59 14.45 5.96
C THR A 306 5.81 14.36 5.05
N THR A 307 6.98 14.70 5.58
CA THR A 307 8.23 14.61 4.82
C THR A 307 8.48 13.17 4.38
N SER A 308 8.95 12.97 3.16
CA SER A 308 9.40 11.65 2.71
C SER A 308 10.49 11.10 3.65
N PRO A 309 10.64 9.76 3.75
CA PRO A 309 11.77 9.18 4.47
C PRO A 309 13.08 9.70 3.88
N THR A 310 14.03 10.04 4.74
CA THR A 310 15.40 10.26 4.31
C THR A 310 16.02 8.96 3.83
N ARG A 311 17.16 9.05 3.13
CA ARG A 311 17.93 7.87 2.72
C ARG A 311 18.29 6.95 3.89
N ASP A 312 18.63 7.55 5.03
CA ASP A 312 19.11 6.78 6.18
C ASP A 312 17.92 6.14 6.92
N GLU A 313 16.79 6.87 7.09
CA GLU A 313 15.52 6.29 7.55
C GLU A 313 15.01 5.16 6.63
N TRP A 314 15.20 5.29 5.31
CA TRP A 314 14.89 4.21 4.38
C TRP A 314 15.78 2.98 4.64
N LYS A 315 17.09 3.16 4.82
CA LYS A 315 18.02 2.04 5.08
C LYS A 315 17.77 1.35 6.41
N GLU A 316 17.24 2.07 7.39
CA GLU A 316 16.80 1.51 8.68
C GLU A 316 15.58 0.59 8.55
N GLN A 317 14.83 0.65 7.45
CA GLN A 317 13.74 -0.29 7.21
C GLN A 317 14.28 -1.72 7.04
N ASP A 318 13.46 -2.67 7.50
CA ASP A 318 13.70 -4.09 7.30
C ASP A 318 13.91 -4.41 5.82
N VAL A 319 14.88 -5.28 5.57
CA VAL A 319 15.27 -5.71 4.24
C VAL A 319 14.08 -6.31 3.46
N ILE A 320 13.14 -6.96 4.13
CA ILE A 320 11.92 -7.52 3.54
C ILE A 320 11.01 -6.40 3.04
N VAL A 321 10.82 -5.33 3.82
CA VAL A 321 10.00 -4.17 3.40
C VAL A 321 10.63 -3.49 2.19
N ARG A 322 11.94 -3.22 2.23
CA ARG A 322 12.66 -2.62 1.10
C ARG A 322 12.59 -3.48 -0.17
N ARG A 323 12.82 -4.79 -0.05
CA ARG A 323 12.71 -5.74 -1.18
C ARG A 323 11.29 -5.83 -1.72
N THR A 324 10.29 -5.80 -0.84
CA THR A 324 8.87 -5.84 -1.23
C THR A 324 8.50 -4.62 -2.06
N TRP A 325 8.88 -3.42 -1.62
CA TRP A 325 8.69 -2.19 -2.40
C TRP A 325 9.40 -2.25 -3.74
N ALA A 326 10.70 -2.60 -3.77
CA ALA A 326 11.47 -2.65 -5.00
C ALA A 326 10.87 -3.64 -6.03
N ARG A 327 10.49 -4.84 -5.57
CA ARG A 327 9.82 -5.84 -6.41
C ARG A 327 8.48 -5.35 -6.93
N LYS A 328 7.65 -4.73 -6.09
CA LYS A 328 6.30 -4.36 -6.51
C LYS A 328 6.30 -3.10 -7.38
N ILE A 329 7.25 -2.18 -7.16
CA ILE A 329 7.58 -1.11 -8.11
C ILE A 329 8.05 -1.70 -9.43
N PHE A 330 8.79 -2.82 -9.44
CA PHE A 330 9.19 -3.49 -10.68
C PHE A 330 8.00 -4.12 -11.41
N ASP A 331 7.14 -4.86 -10.69
CA ASP A 331 6.08 -5.68 -11.28
C ASP A 331 4.82 -4.91 -11.65
N LYS A 332 4.47 -3.87 -10.89
CA LYS A 332 3.14 -3.24 -10.98
C LYS A 332 3.12 -2.04 -11.91
N GLY A 333 1.99 -1.84 -12.60
CA GLY A 333 1.79 -0.72 -13.52
C GLY A 333 1.99 0.66 -12.85
N TRP A 334 1.55 0.81 -11.60
CA TRP A 334 1.73 2.05 -10.83
C TRP A 334 3.19 2.39 -10.55
N GLY A 335 4.12 1.43 -10.63
CA GLY A 335 5.55 1.67 -10.50
C GLY A 335 6.21 2.25 -11.75
N ARG A 336 5.49 2.34 -12.88
CA ARG A 336 6.01 2.80 -14.18
C ARG A 336 6.68 4.19 -14.13
N PRO A 337 6.13 5.22 -13.44
CA PRO A 337 6.80 6.51 -13.30
C PRO A 337 8.18 6.43 -12.65
N LEU A 338 8.33 5.64 -11.58
CA LEU A 338 9.62 5.43 -10.92
C LEU A 338 10.59 4.67 -11.82
N ARG A 339 10.12 3.60 -12.48
CA ARG A 339 10.96 2.85 -13.43
C ARG A 339 11.48 3.73 -14.55
N ALA A 340 10.63 4.58 -15.14
CA ALA A 340 11.02 5.53 -16.17
C ALA A 340 12.12 6.49 -15.66
N SER A 341 11.93 7.07 -14.47
CA SER A 341 12.92 7.97 -13.86
C SER A 341 14.27 7.29 -13.65
N ILE A 342 14.29 6.08 -13.06
CA ILE A 342 15.53 5.32 -12.81
C ILE A 342 16.23 4.98 -14.13
N THR A 343 15.49 4.51 -15.13
CA THR A 343 16.04 4.21 -16.46
C THR A 343 16.63 5.46 -17.12
N LEU A 344 15.93 6.60 -17.07
CA LEU A 344 16.42 7.85 -17.64
C LEU A 344 17.68 8.32 -16.92
N ARG A 345 17.71 8.28 -15.58
CA ARG A 345 18.89 8.65 -14.80
C ARG A 345 20.10 7.79 -15.16
N LYS A 346 19.91 6.48 -15.32
CA LYS A 346 20.96 5.53 -15.74
C LYS A 346 21.50 5.84 -17.13
N ARG A 347 20.65 6.29 -18.06
CA ARG A 347 21.04 6.65 -19.44
C ARG A 347 21.67 8.04 -19.56
N LEU A 348 21.15 9.02 -18.83
CA LEU A 348 21.54 10.42 -18.93
C LEU A 348 22.73 10.77 -18.01
N GLY A 349 22.97 9.98 -16.96
CA GLY A 349 23.99 10.29 -15.94
C GLY A 349 23.65 11.51 -15.07
N ARG A 350 22.40 11.98 -15.11
CA ARG A 350 21.87 13.11 -14.33
C ARG A 350 20.39 12.91 -14.03
N GLU A 351 19.83 13.80 -13.21
CA GLU A 351 18.38 13.81 -12.96
C GLU A 351 17.61 14.15 -14.26
N PRO A 352 16.57 13.36 -14.63
CA PRO A 352 15.74 13.68 -15.77
C PRO A 352 14.91 14.95 -15.48
N THR A 353 14.76 15.79 -16.51
CA THR A 353 13.84 16.92 -16.46
C THR A 353 12.39 16.42 -16.48
N HIS A 354 11.45 17.24 -16.00
CA HIS A 354 10.02 16.90 -16.05
C HIS A 354 9.56 16.60 -17.48
N LYS A 355 10.04 17.36 -18.48
CA LYS A 355 9.72 17.15 -19.88
C LYS A 355 10.21 15.78 -20.40
N GLU A 356 11.47 15.42 -20.16
CA GLU A 356 12.04 14.13 -20.56
C GLU A 356 11.27 12.95 -19.95
N GLN A 357 10.82 13.11 -18.71
CA GLN A 357 10.02 12.09 -18.07
C GLN A 357 8.61 11.97 -18.66
N GLN A 358 7.93 13.09 -18.90
CA GLN A 358 6.61 13.08 -19.54
C GLN A 358 6.70 12.46 -20.95
N GLU A 359 7.75 12.79 -21.71
CA GLU A 359 8.02 12.17 -23.02
C GLU A 359 8.24 10.66 -22.89
N ALA A 360 9.01 10.21 -21.91
CA ALA A 360 9.20 8.78 -21.65
C ALA A 360 7.89 8.08 -21.28
N LEU A 361 7.05 8.71 -20.44
CA LEU A 361 5.75 8.19 -20.01
C LEU A 361 4.66 8.27 -21.08
N ALA A 362 4.84 9.08 -22.13
CA ALA A 362 3.97 9.08 -23.30
C ALA A 362 4.22 7.87 -24.21
N THR A 363 5.37 7.18 -24.10
CA THR A 363 5.66 5.96 -24.87
C THR A 363 5.02 4.73 -24.24
N ASP A 364 4.61 3.71 -25.01
CA ASP A 364 4.04 2.47 -24.43
C ASP A 364 5.06 1.56 -23.69
N LYS A 365 6.27 2.06 -23.42
CA LYS A 365 7.31 1.29 -22.73
C LYS A 365 6.97 1.10 -21.25
N THR A 366 7.18 -0.12 -20.77
CA THR A 366 7.05 -0.49 -19.35
C THR A 366 8.33 -0.26 -18.55
N PHE A 367 9.47 -0.12 -19.23
CA PHE A 367 10.84 0.00 -18.71
C PHE A 367 11.38 -1.23 -17.96
N GLN A 368 10.63 -2.33 -17.90
CA GLN A 368 11.05 -3.55 -17.18
C GLN A 368 12.25 -4.25 -17.83
N SER A 369 12.51 -4.03 -19.11
CA SER A 369 13.68 -4.58 -19.81
C SER A 369 14.98 -3.83 -19.52
N ASP A 370 14.90 -2.60 -19.02
CA ASP A 370 16.05 -1.69 -18.88
C ASP A 370 16.65 -1.69 -17.46
N ILE A 371 15.88 -2.17 -16.48
CA ILE A 371 16.23 -2.15 -15.06
C ILE A 371 15.73 -3.42 -14.39
N THR A 372 16.25 -3.69 -13.20
CA THR A 372 15.84 -4.81 -12.34
C THR A 372 15.25 -4.29 -11.03
N ALA A 373 14.63 -5.18 -10.23
CA ALA A 373 14.26 -4.85 -8.86
C ALA A 373 15.48 -4.44 -8.00
N ALA A 374 16.67 -4.96 -8.30
CA ALA A 374 17.90 -4.58 -7.61
C ALA A 374 18.33 -3.14 -7.97
N ASP A 375 18.21 -2.73 -9.23
CA ASP A 375 18.44 -1.33 -9.64
C ASP A 375 17.49 -0.38 -8.88
N ILE A 376 16.22 -0.77 -8.72
CA ILE A 376 15.23 0.02 -7.96
C ILE A 376 15.64 0.12 -6.49
N ALA A 377 15.94 -1.00 -5.83
CA ALA A 377 16.38 -0.98 -4.43
C ALA A 377 17.62 -0.08 -4.25
N ALA A 378 18.60 -0.20 -5.15
CA ALA A 378 19.81 0.60 -5.12
C ALA A 378 19.54 2.11 -5.32
N ALA A 379 18.55 2.48 -6.15
CA ALA A 379 18.16 3.88 -6.34
C ALA A 379 17.59 4.49 -5.05
N PHE A 380 16.76 3.76 -4.29
CA PHE A 380 16.30 4.20 -2.97
C PHE A 380 17.45 4.23 -1.95
N ASP A 381 18.33 3.23 -1.94
CA ASP A 381 19.49 3.21 -1.03
C ASP A 381 20.49 4.35 -1.29
N ARG A 382 20.55 4.88 -2.52
CA ARG A 382 21.33 6.08 -2.85
C ARG A 382 20.58 7.39 -2.54
N GLY A 383 19.28 7.33 -2.24
CA GLY A 383 18.43 8.50 -2.00
C GLY A 383 17.98 9.20 -3.29
N GLU A 384 18.12 8.56 -4.44
CA GLU A 384 17.67 9.11 -5.72
C GLU A 384 16.17 8.89 -5.96
N GLN A 385 15.54 8.08 -5.11
CA GLN A 385 14.11 7.83 -5.04
C GLN A 385 13.71 7.82 -3.57
N ALA A 386 12.48 8.25 -3.29
CA ALA A 386 11.90 8.23 -1.96
C ALA A 386 10.41 7.91 -2.04
N LEU A 387 9.85 7.38 -0.95
CA LEU A 387 8.40 7.19 -0.83
C LEU A 387 7.74 8.50 -0.41
N SER A 388 6.57 8.79 -0.93
CA SER A 388 5.67 9.78 -0.33
C SER A 388 5.07 9.19 0.94
N MET A 389 4.87 10.01 1.98
CA MET A 389 4.38 9.56 3.27
C MET A 389 3.30 10.49 3.83
N TRP A 390 2.31 9.92 4.50
CA TRP A 390 1.26 10.62 5.21
C TRP A 390 1.14 10.09 6.63
N CYS A 391 0.89 11.00 7.57
CA CYS A 391 0.40 10.66 8.89
C CYS A 391 -1.11 10.40 8.80
N MET A 392 -1.55 9.28 9.34
CA MET A 392 -2.95 8.88 9.36
C MET A 392 -3.54 9.26 10.71
N LYS A 393 -4.41 10.28 10.73
CA LYS A 393 -5.14 10.70 11.93
C LYS A 393 -6.55 10.15 11.89
N CYS A 394 -6.96 9.40 12.92
CA CYS A 394 -8.34 8.97 13.02
C CYS A 394 -9.23 10.16 13.42
N VAL A 395 -10.19 10.49 12.57
CA VAL A 395 -11.10 11.65 12.73
C VAL A 395 -12.55 11.22 12.96
N GLY A 396 -12.83 9.92 12.90
CA GLY A 396 -14.16 9.37 13.06
C GLY A 396 -14.14 7.85 13.19
N TYR A 397 -15.20 7.30 13.78
CA TYR A 397 -15.44 5.86 13.77
C TYR A 397 -16.93 5.59 13.64
N ASP A 398 -17.31 5.03 12.50
CA ASP A 398 -18.69 4.66 12.18
C ASP A 398 -19.10 3.37 12.91
N THR A 399 -19.71 3.53 14.09
CA THR A 399 -20.11 2.42 14.95
C THR A 399 -21.25 1.59 14.36
N GLU A 400 -22.16 2.22 13.63
CA GLU A 400 -23.28 1.54 12.97
C GLU A 400 -22.79 0.66 11.84
N PHE A 401 -21.85 1.16 11.03
CA PHE A 401 -21.17 0.37 10.02
C PHE A 401 -20.48 -0.85 10.62
N GLN A 402 -19.72 -0.70 11.71
CA GLN A 402 -19.07 -1.85 12.34
C GLN A 402 -20.08 -2.89 12.86
N ARG A 403 -21.14 -2.44 13.55
CA ARG A 403 -22.23 -3.34 14.01
C ARG A 403 -22.90 -4.05 12.83
N PHE A 404 -23.13 -3.33 11.72
CA PHE A 404 -23.70 -3.88 10.50
C PHE A 404 -22.81 -4.98 9.91
N LEU A 405 -21.48 -4.74 9.81
CA LEU A 405 -20.56 -5.75 9.31
C LEU A 405 -20.56 -7.01 10.17
N VAL A 406 -20.54 -6.86 11.50
CA VAL A 406 -20.60 -7.97 12.45
C VAL A 406 -21.89 -8.77 12.26
N ALA A 407 -23.04 -8.11 12.29
CA ALA A 407 -24.34 -8.76 12.09
C ALA A 407 -24.42 -9.48 10.73
N ARG A 408 -23.96 -8.81 9.66
CA ARG A 408 -23.99 -9.37 8.32
C ARG A 408 -23.05 -10.56 8.16
N SER A 409 -21.86 -10.50 8.76
CA SER A 409 -20.89 -11.60 8.71
C SER A 409 -21.42 -12.86 9.39
N ALA A 410 -22.18 -12.73 10.48
CA ALA A 410 -22.82 -13.86 11.17
C ALA A 410 -23.92 -14.52 10.32
N THR A 411 -24.72 -13.71 9.61
CA THR A 411 -25.78 -14.23 8.72
C THR A 411 -25.25 -14.79 7.41
N THR A 412 -24.09 -14.31 6.94
CA THR A 412 -23.43 -14.79 5.73
C THR A 412 -22.65 -16.07 6.02
N ALA A 413 -23.08 -16.87 7.01
CA ALA A 413 -22.55 -18.19 7.30
C ALA A 413 -22.34 -18.89 5.97
N ILE A 414 -21.06 -18.97 5.59
CA ILE A 414 -20.60 -19.44 4.29
C ILE A 414 -21.33 -20.77 4.08
N PRO A 415 -22.18 -20.93 3.05
CA PRO A 415 -22.68 -22.25 2.69
C PRO A 415 -21.40 -23.05 2.47
N ASN A 416 -21.10 -23.98 3.39
CA ASN A 416 -19.83 -24.69 3.46
C ASN A 416 -19.40 -25.05 2.04
N ALA A 417 -18.47 -24.26 1.47
CA ALA A 417 -17.97 -24.51 0.14
C ALA A 417 -17.13 -25.78 0.27
N ARG A 418 -17.73 -26.91 -0.10
CA ARG A 418 -17.14 -28.22 -0.37
C ARG A 418 -15.97 -28.58 0.55
N ARG A 419 -16.28 -29.33 1.61
CA ARG A 419 -15.31 -30.19 2.30
C ARG A 419 -14.93 -31.45 1.50
N ASP A 420 -15.47 -31.63 0.30
CA ASP A 420 -15.15 -32.73 -0.59
C ASP A 420 -14.44 -32.20 -1.83
N LEU A 421 -13.10 -32.19 -1.79
CA LEU A 421 -12.18 -32.41 -2.91
C LEU A 421 -10.76 -32.68 -2.38
#